data_AF-D1C840-F1
#
_entry.id   AF-D1C840-F1
#
_cell.length_a   1.000
_cell.length_b   1.000
_cell.length_c   1.000
_cell.angle_alpha   90.00
_cell.angle_beta   90.00
_cell.angle_gamma   90.00
#
_symmetry.space_group_name_H-M   'P 1'
#
loop_
_entity.id
_entity.type
_entity.pdbx_description
1 polymer ?
#
loop_
_entity_poly.entity_id
_entity_poly.type
_entity_poly.pdbx_seq_one_letter_code
_entity_poly.pdbx_strand_id
1 'polypeptide(L)'
;MQIYEVFRQEREGEPMVHVGNVQAPGDDLARQYAREVYSRRGEATRLWLVPRAAIEEIGDAYFLRPPIERSYRMGEAYRVTVQKRRQLAQEGAHES
;
A
#
# COMPACT_ATOMS: atom_id res chain seq x y z
N MET A 1 -31.20 -6.30 -0.27
CA MET A 1 -30.42 -5.73 0.85
C MET A 1 -28.97 -5.66 0.40
N GLN A 2 -28.28 -4.54 0.61
CA GLN A 2 -26.92 -4.28 0.15
C GLN A 2 -25.99 -4.01 1.33
N ILE A 3 -24.71 -4.34 1.19
CA ILE A 3 -23.68 -4.09 2.20
C ILE A 3 -22.88 -2.86 1.81
N TYR A 4 -22.64 -1.98 2.77
CA TYR A 4 -21.81 -0.79 2.61
C TYR A 4 -20.67 -0.83 3.61
N GLU A 5 -19.45 -0.64 3.13
CA GLU A 5 -18.29 -0.42 3.99
C GLU A 5 -18.29 1.01 4.51
N VAL A 6 -17.97 1.17 5.79
CA VAL A 6 -17.93 2.45 6.49
C VAL A 6 -16.49 2.78 6.84
N PHE A 7 -16.07 3.99 6.47
CA PHE A 7 -14.78 4.54 6.88
C PHE A 7 -15.00 5.79 7.71
N ARG A 8 -14.14 6.02 8.70
CA ARG A 8 -14.17 7.16 9.61
C ARG A 8 -12.82 7.87 9.63
N GLN A 9 -12.85 9.20 9.64
CA GLN A 9 -11.73 10.04 10.03
C GLN A 9 -12.02 10.61 11.42
N GLU A 10 -11.06 10.52 12.34
CA GLU A 10 -11.23 11.02 13.71
C GLU A 10 -10.66 12.43 13.94
N ARG A 11 -9.65 12.80 13.14
CA ARG A 11 -9.00 14.11 13.22
C ARG A 11 -8.77 14.63 11.81
N GLU A 12 -8.90 15.93 11.63
CA GLU A 12 -8.65 16.55 10.33
C GLU A 12 -7.20 16.28 9.87
N GLY A 13 -7.06 15.83 8.62
CA GLY A 13 -5.76 15.48 8.03
C GLY A 13 -5.36 14.00 8.17
N GLU A 14 -6.00 13.24 9.06
CA GLU A 14 -5.75 11.79 9.20
C GLU A 14 -6.37 10.98 8.04
N PRO A 15 -5.84 9.80 7.69
CA PRO A 15 -6.48 8.95 6.70
C PRO A 15 -7.86 8.47 7.16
N MET A 16 -8.71 8.14 6.20
CA MET A 16 -9.97 7.45 6.45
C MET A 16 -9.68 6.00 6.84
N VAL A 17 -10.16 5.57 8.00
CA VAL A 17 -9.95 4.23 8.54
C VAL A 17 -11.23 3.41 8.40
N HIS A 18 -11.13 2.18 7.90
CA HIS A 18 -12.26 1.26 7.86
C HIS A 18 -12.69 0.89 9.28
N VAL A 19 -13.98 1.09 9.60
CA VAL A 19 -14.52 0.84 10.95
C VAL A 19 -15.58 -0.26 10.98
N GLY A 20 -15.99 -0.77 9.82
CA GLY A 20 -16.93 -1.87 9.69
C GLY A 20 -17.90 -1.66 8.52
N ASN A 21 -19.08 -2.27 8.61
CA ASN A 21 -20.07 -2.24 7.55
C ASN A 21 -21.49 -2.10 8.11
N VAL A 22 -22.40 -1.65 7.24
CA VAL A 22 -23.84 -1.66 7.48
C VAL A 22 -24.56 -2.39 6.35
N GLN A 23 -25.69 -3.01 6.69
CA GLN A 23 -26.56 -3.66 5.73
C GLN A 23 -27.86 -2.86 5.63
N ALA A 24 -28.21 -2.40 4.42
CA ALA A 24 -29.33 -1.51 4.18
C ALA A 24 -30.01 -1.78 2.84
N PRO A 25 -31.29 -1.41 2.67
CA PRO A 25 -32.00 -1.63 1.40
C PRO A 25 -31.58 -0.64 0.29
N GLY A 26 -30.95 0.49 0.63
CA GLY A 26 -30.47 1.50 -0.32
C GLY A 26 -29.70 2.63 0.38
N ASP A 27 -29.16 3.56 -0.40
CA ASP A 27 -28.21 4.59 0.03
C ASP A 27 -28.72 5.48 1.18
N ASP A 28 -29.99 5.88 1.14
CA ASP A 28 -30.57 6.78 2.15
C ASP A 28 -30.60 6.15 3.54
N LEU A 29 -31.08 4.91 3.63
CA LEU A 29 -31.10 4.14 4.87
C LEU A 29 -29.68 3.74 5.30
N ALA A 30 -28.79 3.44 4.35
CA ALA A 30 -27.40 3.15 4.65
C ALA A 30 -26.69 4.34 5.33
N ARG A 31 -26.96 5.57 4.86
CA ARG A 31 -26.45 6.80 5.49
C ARG A 31 -26.98 7.01 6.91
N GLN A 32 -28.26 6.72 7.15
CA GLN A 32 -28.85 6.82 8.48
C GLN A 32 -28.21 5.81 9.44
N TYR A 33 -28.11 4.53 9.04
CA TYR A 33 -27.51 3.49 9.86
C TYR A 33 -26.03 3.77 10.16
N ALA A 34 -25.26 4.21 9.16
CA ALA A 34 -23.85 4.55 9.35
C ALA A 34 -23.67 5.69 10.35
N ARG A 35 -24.51 6.73 10.31
CA ARG A 35 -24.48 7.81 11.31
C ARG A 35 -24.80 7.28 12.70
N GLU A 36 -25.88 6.52 12.84
CA GLU A 36 -26.33 6.02 14.14
C GLU A 36 -25.27 5.14 14.83
N VAL A 37 -24.62 4.26 14.06
CA VAL A 37 -23.64 3.30 14.59
C VAL A 37 -22.26 3.95 14.77
N TYR A 38 -21.78 4.72 13.79
CA TYR A 38 -20.37 5.12 13.71
C TYR A 38 -20.07 6.59 14.05
N SER A 39 -21.08 7.43 14.30
CA SER A 39 -20.87 8.84 14.68
C SER A 39 -20.85 9.12 16.19
N ARG A 40 -21.08 8.10 17.04
CA ARG A 40 -21.23 8.31 18.50
C ARG A 40 -19.92 8.78 19.15
N ARG A 41 -20.07 9.67 20.15
CA ARG A 41 -19.02 10.37 20.93
C ARG A 41 -18.33 11.57 20.25
N GLY A 42 -18.77 11.98 19.06
CA GLY A 42 -18.29 13.23 18.45
C GLY A 42 -16.82 13.20 17.98
N GLU A 43 -16.18 12.03 18.04
CA GLU A 43 -14.82 11.83 17.56
C GLU A 43 -14.76 11.70 16.03
N ALA A 44 -15.88 11.42 15.35
CA ALA A 44 -15.92 11.32 13.89
C ALA A 44 -16.00 12.71 13.24
N THR A 45 -14.92 13.16 12.58
CA THR A 45 -14.93 14.40 11.78
C THR A 45 -15.52 14.16 10.39
N ARG A 46 -15.31 12.98 9.80
CA ARG A 46 -15.87 12.58 8.49
C ARG A 46 -16.26 11.10 8.47
N LEU A 47 -17.27 10.78 7.66
CA LEU A 47 -17.66 9.40 7.34
C LEU A 47 -17.73 9.23 5.83
N TRP A 48 -17.14 8.16 5.32
CA TRP A 48 -17.37 7.68 3.96
C TRP A 48 -18.16 6.39 4.01
N LEU A 49 -19.03 6.25 3.01
CA LEU A 49 -19.86 5.09 2.81
C LEU A 49 -19.65 4.61 1.38
N VAL A 50 -19.29 3.34 1.23
CA VAL A 50 -18.98 2.76 -0.08
C VAL A 50 -19.79 1.48 -0.23
N PRO A 51 -20.64 1.32 -1.26
CA PRO A 51 -21.26 0.04 -1.55
C PRO A 51 -20.16 -1.02 -1.73
N ARG A 52 -20.26 -2.17 -1.06
CA ARG A 52 -19.24 -3.24 -1.16
C ARG A 52 -19.03 -3.68 -2.61
N ALA A 53 -20.09 -3.66 -3.42
CA ALA A 53 -20.04 -3.99 -4.84
C ALA A 53 -19.19 -3.01 -5.68
N ALA A 54 -18.86 -1.83 -5.15
CA ALA A 54 -18.00 -0.84 -5.82
C ALA A 54 -16.51 -1.01 -5.42
N ILE A 55 -16.18 -1.92 -4.52
CA ILE A 55 -14.81 -2.19 -4.10
C ILE A 55 -14.23 -3.28 -5.01
N GLU A 56 -13.12 -2.95 -5.66
CA GLU A 56 -12.38 -3.87 -6.52
C GLU A 56 -11.15 -4.42 -5.77
N GLU A 57 -11.01 -5.73 -5.76
CA GLU A 57 -9.81 -6.40 -5.25
C GLU A 57 -8.75 -6.47 -6.35
N ILE A 58 -7.57 -5.92 -6.09
CA ILE A 58 -6.39 -6.09 -6.93
C ILE A 58 -5.55 -7.21 -6.32
N GLY A 59 -5.64 -8.41 -6.89
CA GLY A 59 -5.00 -9.62 -6.34
C GLY A 59 -3.66 -10.01 -6.99
N ASP A 60 -3.15 -9.24 -7.96
CA ASP A 60 -1.89 -9.57 -8.64
C ASP A 60 -0.70 -9.44 -7.68
N ALA A 61 -0.23 -10.58 -7.17
CA ALA A 61 0.87 -10.66 -6.23
C ALA A 61 2.18 -10.11 -6.82
N TYR A 62 2.38 -10.18 -8.13
CA TYR A 62 3.56 -9.63 -8.78
C TYR A 62 3.53 -8.09 -8.77
N PHE A 63 2.35 -7.51 -9.00
CA PHE A 63 2.14 -6.07 -8.87
C PHE A 63 2.27 -5.58 -7.42
N LEU A 64 1.68 -6.30 -6.46
CA LEU A 64 1.69 -5.92 -5.04
C LEU A 64 3.03 -6.16 -4.33
N ARG A 65 3.84 -7.09 -4.83
CA ARG A 65 5.16 -7.46 -4.28
C ARG A 65 6.16 -7.55 -5.42
N PRO A 66 6.52 -6.43 -6.05
CA PRO A 66 7.50 -6.45 -7.12
C PRO A 66 8.81 -7.03 -6.56
N PRO A 67 9.46 -7.96 -7.28
CA PRO A 67 10.79 -8.41 -6.91
C PRO A 67 11.69 -7.20 -6.72
N ILE A 68 12.37 -7.11 -5.57
CA ILE A 68 13.40 -6.07 -5.38
C ILE A 68 14.56 -6.45 -6.28
N GLU A 69 14.51 -6.02 -7.55
CA GLU A 69 15.60 -6.21 -8.48
C GLU A 69 16.76 -5.31 -8.03
N ARG A 70 17.67 -5.88 -7.24
CA ARG A 70 18.90 -5.22 -6.78
C ARG A 70 19.95 -5.09 -7.91
N SER A 71 19.52 -5.00 -9.17
CA SER A 71 20.40 -4.93 -10.34
C SER A 71 20.89 -3.52 -10.67
N TYR A 72 20.27 -2.46 -10.13
CA TYR A 72 20.68 -1.08 -10.42
C TYR A 72 21.38 -0.38 -9.24
N ARG A 73 22.64 -0.78 -8.97
CA ARG A 73 23.68 0.12 -8.42
C ARG A 73 25.09 -0.50 -8.42
N MET A 74 25.48 -1.21 -9.47
CA MET A 74 26.92 -1.33 -9.77
C MET A 74 27.28 -0.20 -10.72
N GLY A 75 27.51 0.99 -10.15
CA GLY A 75 28.07 2.11 -10.92
C GLY A 75 29.35 1.66 -11.61
N GLU A 76 29.62 2.14 -12.83
CA GLU A 76 30.76 1.74 -13.65
C GLU A 76 32.09 1.72 -12.88
N ALA A 77 32.25 2.60 -11.89
CA ALA A 77 33.40 2.65 -10.98
C ALA A 77 33.71 1.32 -10.26
N TYR A 78 32.71 0.52 -9.89
CA TYR A 78 32.94 -0.78 -9.22
C TYR A 78 33.31 -1.88 -10.22
N ARG A 79 32.74 -1.85 -11.44
CA ARG A 79 33.13 -2.76 -12.53
C ARG A 79 34.60 -2.59 -12.90
N VAL A 80 35.07 -1.35 -13.03
CA VAL A 80 36.47 -1.05 -13.33
C VAL A 80 37.39 -1.51 -12.18
N THR A 81 36.95 -1.33 -10.92
CA THR A 81 37.74 -1.76 -9.75
C THR A 81 37.90 -3.28 -9.66
N VAL A 82 36.84 -4.05 -9.93
CA VAL A 82 36.91 -5.52 -9.92
C VAL A 82 37.79 -6.05 -11.06
N GLN A 83 37.69 -5.46 -12.25
CA GLN A 83 38.54 -5.86 -13.38
C GLN A 83 40.01 -5.51 -13.14
N LYS A 84 40.30 -4.30 -12.64
CA LYS A 84 41.67 -3.88 -12.32
C LYS A 84 42.33 -4.76 -11.25
N ARG A 85 41.57 -5.19 -10.22
CA ARG A 85 42.07 -6.12 -9.19
C ARG A 85 42.38 -7.51 -9.74
N ARG A 86 41.61 -8.02 -10.72
CA ARG A 86 41.92 -9.30 -11.38
C ARG A 86 43.18 -9.22 -12.23
N GLN A 87 43.42 -8.10 -12.89
CA GLN A 87 44.59 -7.89 -13.76
C GLN A 87 45.89 -7.84 -12.94
N LEU A 88 45.90 -7.08 -11.84
CA LEU A 88 47.05 -7.00 -10.93
C LEU A 88 47.39 -8.35 -10.28
N ALA A 89 46.39 -9.19 -10.00
CA ALA A 89 46.60 -10.54 -9.47
C ALA A 89 47.20 -11.52 -10.50
N GLN A 90 47.05 -11.25 -11.80
CA GLN A 90 47.64 -12.05 -12.89
C GLN A 90 49.06 -11.58 -13.22
N GLU A 91 49.31 -10.27 -13.15
CA GLU A 91 50.64 -9.69 -13.36
C GLU A 91 51.62 -10.07 -12.23
N GLY A 92 51.17 -10.03 -10.97
CA GLY A 92 51.99 -10.46 -9.83
C GLY A 92 52.29 -11.97 -9.77
N ALA A 93 51.64 -12.79 -10.59
CA ALA A 93 51.92 -14.23 -10.70
C ALA A 93 52.95 -14.56 -11.80
N HIS A 94 53.33 -13.59 -12.65
CA HIS A 94 54.32 -13.76 -13.71
C HIS A 94 55.70 -13.17 -13.38
N GLU A 95 55.83 -12.48 -12.25
CA GLU A 95 57.08 -11.84 -11.78
C GLU A 95 57.78 -12.60 -10.62
N SER A 96 57.44 -13.87 -10.38
CA SER A 96 58.13 -14.77 -9.45
C SER A 96 58.73 -15.98 -10.14
#